data_AF-R0MR95-F1
#
_entry.id   AF-R0MR95-F1
#
_cell.length_a   1.000
_cell.length_b   1.000
_cell.length_c   1.000
_cell.angle_alpha   90.00
_cell.angle_beta   90.00
_cell.angle_gamma   90.00
#
_symmetry.space_group_name_H-M   'P 1'
#
loop_
_entity.id
_entity.type
_entity.pdbx_description
1 polymer ?
#
loop_
_entity_poly.entity_id
_entity_poly.type
_entity_poly.pdbx_seq_one_letter_code
_entity_poly.pdbx_strand_id
1 'polypeptide(L)'
;MEEIDSTFFCYLLCGLIGTIKDNDPEEEMIKIGYLIGRTLVEKLEFKRELDLNALLYKITYNLLEKFYSSLRKLEASRDQPNVYHIIEYSPLYSGHISNKNNFCGDSVTCGVIKYGLKASGFDCEVTGYPSPTEKYKESVVYEIIIK
;
A
#
# COMPACT_ATOMS: atom_id res chain seq x y z
N MET A 1 22.67 6.91 -0.92
CA MET A 1 21.66 5.93 -1.34
C MET A 1 21.47 6.17 -2.82
N GLU A 2 21.77 5.19 -3.67
CA GLU A 2 21.57 5.37 -5.12
C GLU A 2 20.07 5.49 -5.40
N GLU A 3 19.68 6.54 -6.11
CA GLU A 3 18.31 6.76 -6.55
C GLU A 3 18.06 5.81 -7.72
N ILE A 4 17.20 4.81 -7.51
CA ILE A 4 16.76 3.94 -8.60
C ILE A 4 15.80 4.76 -9.47
N ASP A 5 16.07 4.80 -10.77
CA ASP A 5 15.27 5.56 -11.72
C ASP A 5 13.80 5.10 -11.71
N SER A 6 12.89 6.07 -11.69
CA SER A 6 11.43 5.84 -11.75
C SER A 6 11.02 4.98 -12.96
N THR A 7 11.74 5.09 -14.08
CA THR A 7 11.52 4.27 -15.29
C THR A 7 11.76 2.79 -15.03
N PHE A 8 12.73 2.43 -14.17
CA PHE A 8 12.98 1.03 -13.82
C PHE A 8 11.77 0.43 -13.10
N PHE A 9 11.18 1.15 -12.15
CA PHE A 9 9.98 0.72 -11.45
C PHE A 9 8.78 0.57 -12.39
N CYS A 10 8.64 1.45 -13.37
CA CYS A 10 7.62 1.33 -14.42
C CYS A 10 7.76 0.02 -15.19
N TYR A 11 8.97 -0.30 -15.67
CA TYR A 11 9.20 -1.53 -16.42
C TYR A 11 9.05 -2.78 -15.57
N LEU A 12 9.46 -2.73 -14.31
CA LEU A 12 9.24 -3.83 -13.36
C LEU A 12 7.75 -4.10 -13.18
N LEU A 13 6.95 -3.06 -12.93
CA LEU A 13 5.50 -3.17 -12.77
C LEU A 13 4.82 -3.68 -14.04
N CYS A 14 5.17 -3.13 -15.21
CA CYS A 14 4.68 -3.61 -16.51
C CYS A 14 5.03 -5.08 -16.74
N GLY A 15 6.25 -5.50 -16.39
CA GLY A 15 6.68 -6.89 -16.46
C GLY A 15 5.86 -7.79 -15.56
N LEU A 16 5.66 -7.40 -14.30
CA LEU A 16 4.83 -8.14 -13.34
C LEU A 16 3.40 -8.29 -13.84
N ILE A 17 2.72 -7.19 -14.19
CA ILE A 17 1.36 -7.22 -14.73
C ILE A 17 1.28 -8.06 -16.01
N GLY A 18 2.27 -7.94 -16.89
CA GLY A 18 2.34 -8.72 -18.13
C GLY A 18 2.45 -10.23 -17.92
N THR A 19 2.94 -10.68 -16.77
CA THR A 19 3.00 -12.10 -16.38
C THR A 19 1.73 -12.62 -15.71
N ILE A 20 0.83 -11.73 -15.26
CA ILE A 20 -0.36 -12.06 -14.45
C ILE A 20 -1.61 -12.31 -15.32
N LYS A 21 -1.47 -12.62 -16.61
CA LYS A 21 -2.58 -12.64 -17.60
C LYS A 21 -3.83 -13.45 -17.24
N ASP A 22 -3.72 -14.44 -16.35
CA ASP A 22 -4.81 -15.34 -15.97
C ASP A 22 -5.42 -15.06 -14.58
N ASN A 23 -4.88 -14.11 -13.80
CA ASN A 23 -5.36 -13.75 -12.45
C ASN A 23 -5.72 -12.26 -12.37
N ASP A 24 -6.44 -11.87 -11.31
CA ASP A 24 -6.67 -10.47 -11.00
C ASP A 24 -5.32 -9.78 -10.71
N PRO A 25 -4.91 -8.76 -11.50
CA PRO A 25 -3.63 -8.08 -11.31
C PRO A 25 -3.52 -7.44 -9.94
N GLU A 26 -4.61 -6.94 -9.34
CA GLU A 26 -4.55 -6.35 -8.01
C GLU A 26 -4.30 -7.38 -6.93
N GLU A 27 -4.93 -8.56 -7.02
CA GLU A 27 -4.75 -9.64 -6.05
C GLU A 27 -3.30 -10.14 -6.04
N GLU A 28 -2.70 -10.30 -7.22
CA GLU A 28 -1.29 -10.69 -7.34
C GLU A 28 -0.35 -9.59 -6.85
N MET A 29 -0.65 -8.32 -7.14
CA MET A 29 0.11 -7.19 -6.61
C MET A 29 0.05 -7.16 -5.08
N ILE A 30 -1.12 -7.43 -4.48
CA ILE A 30 -1.26 -7.57 -3.02
C ILE A 30 -0.40 -8.71 -2.50
N LYS A 31 -0.35 -9.87 -3.17
CA LYS A 31 0.51 -11.01 -2.76
C LYS A 31 1.99 -10.62 -2.78
N ILE A 32 2.44 -9.94 -3.84
CA ILE A 32 3.81 -9.41 -3.94
C ILE A 32 4.09 -8.42 -2.81
N GLY A 33 3.18 -7.47 -2.60
CA GLY A 33 3.25 -6.48 -1.53
C GLY A 33 3.35 -7.11 -0.15
N TYR A 34 2.62 -8.20 0.09
CA TYR A 34 2.64 -8.93 1.34
C TYR A 34 4.01 -9.57 1.61
N LEU A 35 4.68 -10.11 0.58
CA LEU A 35 6.04 -10.65 0.69
C LEU A 35 7.07 -9.53 0.95
N ILE A 36 6.90 -8.37 0.30
CA ILE A 36 7.72 -7.19 0.56
C ILE A 36 7.53 -6.72 2.01
N GLY A 37 6.28 -6.59 2.47
CA GLY A 37 5.93 -6.21 3.82
C GLY A 37 6.54 -7.14 4.87
N ARG A 38 6.51 -8.46 4.61
CA ARG A 38 7.21 -9.45 5.43
C ARG A 38 8.70 -9.16 5.54
N THR A 39 9.36 -9.00 4.41
CA THR A 39 10.79 -8.73 4.35
C THR A 39 11.15 -7.43 5.07
N LEU A 40 10.34 -6.38 4.92
CA LEU A 40 10.54 -5.10 5.60
C LEU A 40 10.37 -5.22 7.11
N VAL A 41 9.29 -5.87 7.58
CA VAL A 41 9.05 -6.09 9.02
C VAL A 41 10.20 -6.87 9.65
N GLU A 42 10.71 -7.92 8.98
CA GLU A 42 11.86 -8.71 9.44
C GLU A 42 13.14 -7.86 9.49
N LYS A 43 13.46 -7.10 8.42
CA LYS A 43 14.68 -6.28 8.35
C LYS A 43 14.69 -5.08 9.29
N LEU A 44 13.53 -4.51 9.58
CA LEU A 44 13.40 -3.33 10.43
C LEU A 44 13.23 -3.66 11.91
N GLU A 45 13.32 -4.94 12.29
CA GLU A 45 13.02 -5.43 13.64
C GLU A 45 11.69 -4.84 14.15
N PHE A 46 10.68 -4.87 13.29
CA PHE A 46 9.42 -4.18 13.55
C PHE A 46 8.74 -4.79 14.78
N LYS A 47 8.84 -4.07 15.90
CA LYS A 47 8.25 -4.52 17.17
C LYS A 47 6.73 -4.61 17.06
N ARG A 48 6.17 -5.70 17.56
CA ARG A 48 4.73 -5.87 17.73
C ARG A 48 4.15 -4.70 18.52
N GLU A 49 3.02 -4.19 18.05
CA GLU A 49 2.25 -3.13 18.70
C GLU A 49 0.82 -3.65 18.94
N LEU A 50 0.32 -3.52 20.16
CA LEU A 50 -0.98 -4.08 20.58
C LEU A 50 -2.09 -3.02 20.50
N ASP A 51 -1.74 -1.74 20.50
CA ASP A 51 -2.71 -0.68 20.24
C ASP A 51 -2.87 -0.49 18.73
N LEU A 52 -4.08 -0.70 18.22
CA LEU A 52 -4.37 -0.64 16.79
C LEU A 52 -4.07 0.75 16.19
N ASN A 53 -4.38 1.83 16.91
CA ASN A 53 -4.16 3.18 16.40
C ASN A 53 -2.67 3.51 16.32
N ALA A 54 -1.89 3.14 17.34
CA ALA A 54 -0.44 3.26 17.35
C ALA A 54 0.18 2.41 16.24
N LEU A 55 -0.35 1.20 16.01
CA LEU A 55 0.11 0.32 14.94
C LEU A 55 -0.17 0.91 13.56
N LEU A 56 -1.38 1.40 13.31
CA LEU A 56 -1.75 2.06 12.04
C LEU A 56 -0.87 3.29 11.79
N TYR A 57 -0.60 4.09 12.81
CA TYR A 57 0.32 5.22 12.71
C TYR A 57 1.74 4.76 12.35
N LYS A 58 2.24 3.74 13.06
CA LYS A 58 3.56 3.15 12.83
C LYS A 58 3.69 2.54 11.42
N ILE A 59 2.65 1.89 10.91
CA ILE A 59 2.62 1.38 9.54
C ILE A 59 2.68 2.55 8.56
N THR A 60 1.81 3.53 8.73
CA THR A 60 1.68 4.68 7.82
C THR A 60 2.95 5.50 7.71
N TYR A 61 3.57 5.82 8.85
CA TYR A 61 4.65 6.82 8.91
C TYR A 61 6.04 6.23 9.12
N ASN A 62 6.15 4.97 9.55
CA ASN A 62 7.46 4.32 9.73
C ASN A 62 7.67 3.19 8.71
N LEU A 63 6.74 2.23 8.60
CA LEU A 63 6.93 1.08 7.70
C LEU A 63 6.86 1.49 6.23
N LEU A 64 5.79 2.19 5.82
CA LEU A 64 5.62 2.62 4.44
C LEU A 64 6.70 3.61 4.00
N GLU A 65 7.19 4.46 4.91
CA GLU A 65 8.29 5.39 4.63
C GLU A 65 9.62 4.67 4.32
N LYS A 66 9.79 3.42 4.78
CA LYS A 66 10.92 2.57 4.39
C LYS A 66 10.69 1.82 3.08
N PHE A 67 9.43 1.71 2.64
CA PHE A 67 9.09 1.13 1.36
C PHE A 67 9.24 2.15 0.22
N TYR A 68 8.63 3.32 0.37
CA TYR A 68 8.82 4.49 -0.49
C TYR A 68 8.49 5.78 0.27
N SER A 69 9.12 6.91 -0.06
CA SER A 69 8.78 8.19 0.58
C SER A 69 7.56 8.80 -0.09
N SER A 70 6.57 9.25 0.69
CA SER A 70 5.39 9.96 0.17
C SER A 70 4.66 10.77 1.25
N LEU A 71 3.89 11.75 0.80
CA LEU A 71 2.95 12.49 1.63
C LEU A 71 1.70 11.64 1.87
N ARG A 72 1.47 11.26 3.13
CA ARG A 72 0.38 10.38 3.56
C ARG A 72 -0.47 10.99 4.67
N LYS A 73 -1.74 10.61 4.71
CA LYS A 73 -2.65 10.93 5.81
C LYS A 73 -3.39 9.67 6.28
N LEU A 74 -3.40 9.43 7.58
CA LEU A 74 -4.23 8.40 8.20
C LEU A 74 -5.54 9.01 8.71
N GLU A 75 -6.67 8.39 8.40
CA GLU A 75 -8.00 8.74 8.88
C GLU A 75 -8.74 7.50 9.38
N ALA A 76 -9.54 7.65 10.45
CA ALA A 76 -10.54 6.64 10.81
C ALA A 76 -11.87 7.00 10.14
N SER A 77 -12.63 5.99 9.71
CA SER A 77 -13.99 6.20 9.24
C SER A 77 -14.87 6.71 10.38
N ARG A 78 -15.76 7.67 10.07
CA ARG A 78 -16.73 8.22 11.03
C ARG A 78 -17.95 7.32 11.18
N ASP A 79 -18.28 6.57 10.13
CA ASP A 79 -19.50 5.78 10.04
C ASP A 79 -19.26 4.31 10.41
N GLN A 80 -18.01 3.83 10.28
CA GLN A 80 -17.64 2.44 10.50
C GLN A 80 -16.41 2.33 11.41
N PRO A 81 -16.57 1.90 12.68
CA PRO A 81 -15.49 1.97 13.68
C PRO A 81 -14.31 1.03 13.42
N ASN A 82 -14.48 0.02 12.55
CA ASN A 82 -13.45 -0.93 12.15
C ASN A 82 -12.79 -0.59 10.81
N VAL A 83 -13.12 0.56 10.22
CA VAL A 83 -12.61 0.99 8.91
C VAL A 83 -11.69 2.20 9.06
N TYR A 84 -10.53 2.11 8.42
CA TYR A 84 -9.50 3.15 8.41
C TYR A 84 -9.04 3.40 6.98
N HIS A 85 -8.55 4.60 6.71
CA HIS A 85 -8.07 5.01 5.40
C HIS A 85 -6.65 5.57 5.52
N ILE A 86 -5.74 5.07 4.70
CA ILE A 86 -4.48 5.75 4.40
C ILE A 86 -4.64 6.43 3.05
N ILE A 87 -4.66 7.75 3.05
CA ILE A 87 -4.72 8.58 1.85
C ILE A 87 -3.29 8.88 1.41
N GLU A 88 -2.96 8.43 0.21
CA GLU A 88 -1.65 8.58 -0.40
C GLU A 88 -1.72 9.63 -1.51
N TYR A 89 -0.98 10.72 -1.36
CA TYR A 89 -1.04 11.83 -2.34
C TYR A 89 -0.05 11.68 -3.50
N SER A 90 1.02 10.92 -3.28
CA SER A 90 2.05 10.61 -4.28
C SER A 90 2.36 9.11 -4.26
N PRO A 91 1.41 8.26 -4.69
CA PRO A 91 1.61 6.82 -4.63
C PRO A 91 2.72 6.35 -5.57
N LEU A 92 3.21 5.15 -5.32
CA LEU A 92 4.44 4.64 -5.92
C LEU A 92 4.28 4.38 -7.43
N TYR A 93 3.10 3.95 -7.88
CA TYR A 93 2.92 3.45 -9.25
C TYR A 93 1.83 4.15 -10.06
N SER A 94 0.81 4.76 -9.45
CA SER A 94 -0.34 5.32 -10.18
C SER A 94 0.05 6.41 -11.17
N GLY A 95 1.09 7.20 -10.88
CA GLY A 95 1.63 8.20 -11.81
C GLY A 95 2.26 7.61 -13.09
N HIS A 96 2.52 6.30 -13.11
CA HIS A 96 3.21 5.61 -14.19
C HIS A 96 2.31 4.70 -15.04
N ILE A 97 1.05 4.54 -14.64
CA ILE A 97 0.10 3.65 -15.33
C ILE A 97 -0.78 4.48 -16.26
N SER A 98 -0.73 4.16 -17.55
CA SER A 98 -1.51 4.84 -18.58
C SER A 98 -2.99 4.45 -18.57
N ASN A 99 -3.32 3.24 -18.12
CA ASN A 99 -4.71 2.74 -18.05
C ASN A 99 -5.21 2.63 -16.61
N LYS A 100 -5.55 3.77 -16.02
CA LYS A 100 -5.97 3.91 -14.61
C LYS A 100 -7.40 3.41 -14.32
N ASN A 101 -8.18 3.09 -15.37
CA ASN A 101 -9.59 2.77 -15.23
C ASN A 101 -9.86 1.28 -14.95
N ASN A 102 -8.85 0.42 -15.07
CA ASN A 102 -9.03 -1.03 -15.01
C ASN A 102 -8.46 -1.69 -13.75
N PHE A 103 -7.52 -1.04 -13.05
CA PHE A 103 -6.97 -1.55 -11.79
C PHE A 103 -6.15 -0.47 -11.05
N CYS A 104 -5.98 -0.63 -9.74
CA CYS A 104 -5.06 0.15 -8.91
C CYS A 104 -3.66 -0.49 -8.91
N GLY A 105 -2.69 0.14 -9.57
CA GLY A 105 -1.30 -0.36 -9.56
C GLY A 105 -0.60 -0.30 -8.21
N ASP A 106 -1.13 0.48 -7.29
CA ASP A 106 -0.64 0.60 -5.92
C ASP A 106 -1.24 -0.43 -4.97
N SER A 107 -1.99 -1.41 -5.48
CA SER A 107 -2.45 -2.57 -4.69
C SER A 107 -1.30 -3.36 -4.04
N VAL A 108 -0.06 -3.23 -4.54
CA VAL A 108 1.14 -3.71 -3.83
C VAL A 108 1.33 -3.07 -2.45
N THR A 109 1.03 -1.79 -2.28
CA THR A 109 1.08 -1.13 -0.98
C THR A 109 0.06 -1.72 -0.01
N CYS A 110 -1.11 -2.16 -0.50
CA CYS A 110 -2.11 -2.85 0.31
C CYS A 110 -1.55 -4.13 0.93
N GLY A 111 -0.78 -4.90 0.18
CA GLY A 111 -0.08 -6.08 0.69
C GLY A 111 0.90 -5.77 1.81
N VAL A 112 1.68 -4.69 1.68
CA VAL A 112 2.62 -4.24 2.71
C VAL A 112 1.89 -3.85 4.00
N ILE A 113 0.81 -3.08 3.89
CA ILE A 113 -0.04 -2.68 5.01
C ILE A 113 -0.64 -3.92 5.70
N LYS A 114 -1.20 -4.84 4.92
CA LYS A 114 -1.81 -6.08 5.39
C LYS A 114 -0.82 -6.93 6.20
N TYR A 115 0.42 -7.07 5.73
CA TYR A 115 1.44 -7.78 6.50
C TYR A 115 1.82 -7.03 7.78
N GLY A 116 1.97 -5.71 7.72
CA GLY A 116 2.29 -4.88 8.88
C GLY A 116 1.28 -5.06 10.03
N LEU A 117 -0.02 -5.12 9.71
CA LEU A 117 -1.08 -5.40 10.68
C LEU A 117 -1.01 -6.84 11.22
N LYS A 118 -0.85 -7.80 10.30
CA LYS A 118 -0.76 -9.22 10.66
C LYS A 118 0.44 -9.54 11.55
N ALA A 119 1.58 -8.87 11.35
CA ALA A 119 2.78 -9.06 12.16
C ALA A 119 2.52 -8.75 13.65
N SER A 120 1.53 -7.92 13.95
CA SER A 120 1.10 -7.62 15.31
C SER A 120 -0.10 -8.45 15.79
N GLY A 121 -0.68 -9.27 14.90
CA GLY A 121 -1.79 -10.18 15.20
C GLY A 121 -3.18 -9.64 14.85
N PHE A 122 -3.28 -8.57 14.07
CA PHE A 122 -4.57 -8.05 13.58
C PHE A 122 -4.92 -8.68 12.24
N ASP A 123 -6.08 -9.31 12.15
CA ASP A 123 -6.62 -9.77 10.87
C ASP A 123 -7.37 -8.63 10.17
N CYS A 124 -7.20 -8.53 8.86
CA CYS A 124 -7.71 -7.40 8.10
C CYS A 124 -7.86 -7.71 6.61
N GLU A 125 -8.69 -6.89 5.98
CA GLU A 125 -8.73 -6.69 4.53
C GLU A 125 -8.20 -5.30 4.20
N VAL A 126 -7.43 -5.21 3.12
CA VAL A 126 -6.87 -3.95 2.64
C VAL A 126 -7.09 -3.88 1.14
N THR A 127 -7.78 -2.84 0.69
CA THR A 127 -8.10 -2.57 -0.71
C THR A 127 -7.60 -1.18 -1.09
N GLY A 128 -7.14 -1.02 -2.34
CA GLY A 128 -6.61 0.23 -2.85
C GLY A 128 -7.46 0.72 -4.00
N TYR A 129 -7.80 2.01 -4.02
CA TYR A 129 -8.52 2.59 -5.16
C TYR A 129 -8.05 4.01 -5.47
N PRO A 130 -7.99 4.40 -6.76
CA PRO A 130 -7.72 5.77 -7.16
C PRO A 130 -8.80 6.71 -6.60
N SER A 131 -8.37 7.79 -5.96
CA SER A 131 -9.25 8.85 -5.45
C SER A 131 -8.62 10.20 -5.78
N PRO A 132 -8.52 10.57 -7.07
CA PRO A 132 -7.86 11.78 -7.50
C PRO A 132 -8.60 13.03 -7.01
N THR A 133 -7.85 14.05 -6.64
CA THR A 133 -8.37 15.37 -6.26
C THR A 133 -7.93 16.45 -7.26
N GLU A 134 -8.40 17.69 -7.08
CA GLU A 134 -7.91 18.81 -7.90
C GLU A 134 -6.40 19.02 -7.75
N LYS A 135 -5.90 18.89 -6.53
CA LYS A 135 -4.48 19.11 -6.18
C LYS A 135 -3.61 17.88 -6.43
N TYR A 136 -4.13 16.69 -6.18
CA TYR A 136 -3.38 15.43 -6.28
C TYR A 136 -4.07 14.52 -7.29
N LYS A 137 -3.61 14.54 -8.54
CA LYS A 137 -4.24 13.81 -9.67
C LYS A 137 -4.01 12.31 -9.63
N GLU A 138 -3.03 11.89 -8.84
CA GLU A 138 -2.63 10.49 -8.72
C GLU A 138 -3.00 9.91 -7.36
N SER A 139 -3.74 10.61 -6.51
CA SER A 139 -3.95 10.14 -5.14
C SER A 139 -4.73 8.81 -5.09
N VAL A 140 -4.31 7.94 -4.18
CA VAL A 140 -4.89 6.62 -3.91
C VAL A 140 -5.33 6.58 -2.46
N VAL A 141 -6.43 5.88 -2.19
CA VAL A 141 -6.85 5.56 -0.84
C VAL A 141 -6.66 4.06 -0.62
N TYR A 142 -6.02 3.71 0.49
CA TYR A 142 -5.96 2.35 0.99
C TYR A 142 -6.98 2.22 2.13
N GLU A 143 -8.09 1.54 1.86
CA GLU A 143 -9.10 1.21 2.86
C GLU A 143 -8.66 -0.04 3.62
N ILE A 144 -8.73 0.03 4.94
CA ILE A 144 -8.32 -1.02 5.87
C ILE A 144 -9.53 -1.38 6.71
N ILE A 145 -9.99 -2.62 6.60
CA ILE A 145 -11.11 -3.16 7.36
C ILE A 145 -10.56 -4.18 8.35
N ILE A 146 -10.68 -3.89 9.64
CA ILE A 146 -10.28 -4.80 10.72
C ILE A 146 -11.40 -5.81 10.98
N LYS A 147 -11.01 -7.08 11.18
CA LYS A 147 -11.92 -8.22 11.42
C LYS A 147 -12.06 -8.56 12.90
#